data_AF-A0A445G981-F1
#
_entry.id   AF-A0A445G981-F1
#
_cell.length_a   1.000
_cell.length_b   1.000
_cell.length_c   1.000
_cell.angle_alpha   90.00
_cell.angle_beta   90.00
_cell.angle_gamma   90.00
#
_symmetry.space_group_name_H-M   'P 1'
#
loop_
_entity.id
_entity.type
_entity.pdbx_description
1 polymer ?
#
loop_
_entity_poly.entity_id
_entity_poly.type
_entity_poly.pdbx_seq_one_letter_code
_entity_poly.pdbx_strand_id
1 'polypeptide(L)'
;MVDEYADKLRYYCNVEDAQIRPNPRNARDQRAQVDAEDEAVMNLIRSDDWVVMLDERGQDIESEQMAELVGDAGNTGASRLSFCIGGPYGHGRKMRQRANLSIKLSSLVLNHQIALLVLMEQLYRSWTILKGQKYHH
;
A
#
# COMPACT_ATOMS: atom_id res chain seq x y z
N MET A 1 -11.34 4.10 -12.51
CA MET A 1 -9.88 3.91 -12.73
C MET A 1 -9.25 3.00 -11.69
N VAL A 2 -9.43 3.23 -10.38
CA VAL A 2 -8.97 2.27 -9.36
C VAL A 2 -9.59 0.88 -9.59
N ASP A 3 -10.91 0.82 -9.77
CA ASP A 3 -11.62 -0.44 -10.07
C ASP A 3 -11.13 -1.11 -11.38
N GLU A 4 -10.79 -0.30 -12.38
CA GLU A 4 -10.27 -0.81 -13.65
C GLU A 4 -8.91 -1.50 -13.46
N TYR A 5 -8.01 -0.91 -12.66
CA TYR A 5 -6.74 -1.56 -12.32
C TYR A 5 -6.94 -2.74 -11.39
N ALA A 6 -7.92 -2.70 -10.47
CA ALA A 6 -8.28 -3.84 -9.64
C ALA A 6 -8.72 -5.04 -10.50
N ASP A 7 -9.59 -4.81 -11.49
CA ASP A 7 -10.05 -5.84 -12.41
C ASP A 7 -8.91 -6.38 -13.27
N LYS A 8 -7.98 -5.52 -13.72
CA LYS A 8 -6.77 -5.96 -14.42
C LYS A 8 -5.83 -6.78 -13.53
N LEU A 9 -5.71 -6.44 -12.25
CA LEU A 9 -4.87 -7.15 -11.28
C LEU A 9 -5.44 -8.54 -10.93
N ARG A 10 -6.77 -8.70 -10.94
CA ARG A 10 -7.45 -9.97 -10.67
C ARG A 10 -7.04 -11.11 -11.62
N TYR A 11 -6.52 -10.80 -12.81
CA TYR A 11 -5.95 -11.80 -13.71
C TYR A 11 -4.61 -12.39 -13.23
N TYR A 12 -3.92 -11.71 -12.30
CA TYR A 12 -2.61 -12.12 -11.79
C TYR A 12 -2.64 -12.57 -10.34
N CYS A 13 -3.43 -11.90 -9.49
CA CYS A 13 -3.51 -12.22 -8.06
C CYS A 13 -4.87 -11.85 -7.46
N ASN A 14 -5.15 -12.38 -6.27
CA ASN A 14 -6.27 -11.89 -5.47
C ASN A 14 -5.94 -10.50 -4.92
N VAL A 15 -6.87 -9.55 -5.06
CA VAL A 15 -6.74 -8.18 -4.55
C VAL A 15 -7.89 -7.90 -3.60
N GLU A 16 -7.55 -7.52 -2.38
CA GLU A 16 -8.49 -7.10 -1.35
C GLU A 16 -8.20 -5.66 -0.94
N ASP A 17 -9.17 -4.78 -1.16
CA ASP A 17 -9.14 -3.39 -0.67
C ASP A 17 -9.91 -3.29 0.66
N ALA A 18 -9.17 -3.07 1.75
CA ALA A 18 -9.73 -2.91 3.09
C ALA A 18 -9.71 -1.44 3.51
N GLN A 19 -10.87 -0.79 3.48
CA GLN A 19 -10.99 0.64 3.80
C GLN A 19 -11.30 0.88 5.27
N ILE A 20 -10.43 1.64 5.94
CA ILE A 20 -10.64 2.11 7.31
C ILE A 20 -11.37 3.45 7.25
N ARG A 21 -12.54 3.51 7.88
CA ARG A 21 -13.31 4.74 7.93
C ARG A 21 -12.80 5.65 9.05
N PRO A 22 -12.62 6.95 8.80
CA PRO A 22 -12.22 7.87 9.85
C PRO A 22 -13.31 7.97 10.92
N ASN A 23 -12.92 8.25 12.17
CA ASN A 23 -13.86 8.36 13.27
C ASN A 23 -14.40 9.79 13.32
N PRO A 24 -15.69 10.04 13.01
CA PRO A 24 -16.22 11.39 12.96
C PRO A 24 -16.16 12.11 14.31
N ARG A 25 -16.08 11.38 15.43
CA ARG A 25 -15.93 11.96 16.77
C ARG A 25 -14.55 12.58 16.99
N ASN A 26 -13.53 12.09 16.28
CA ASN A 26 -12.15 12.54 16.41
C ASN A 26 -11.76 13.56 15.33
N ALA A 27 -12.73 14.06 14.54
CA ALA A 27 -12.46 14.98 13.43
C ALA A 27 -11.72 16.28 13.82
N ARG A 28 -11.78 16.67 15.10
CA ARG A 28 -11.08 17.86 15.64
C ARG A 28 -9.77 17.54 16.36
N ASP A 29 -9.51 16.26 16.63
CA ASP A 29 -8.30 15.79 17.31
C ASP A 29 -7.54 14.86 16.38
N GLN A 30 -6.58 15.44 15.67
CA GLN A 30 -5.72 14.72 14.73
C GLN A 30 -5.03 13.51 15.38
N ARG A 31 -4.58 13.64 16.63
CA ARG A 31 -3.85 12.57 17.30
C ARG A 31 -4.78 11.40 17.62
N ALA A 32 -5.95 11.70 18.19
CA ALA A 32 -6.96 10.68 18.44
C ALA A 32 -7.47 10.03 17.14
N GLN A 33 -7.48 10.77 16.03
CA GLN A 33 -7.85 10.24 14.71
C GLN A 33 -6.79 9.25 14.19
N VAL A 34 -5.51 9.63 14.23
CA VAL A 34 -4.39 8.76 13.82
C VAL A 34 -4.31 7.52 14.71
N ASP A 35 -4.43 7.66 16.03
CA ASP A 35 -4.35 6.53 16.95
C ASP A 35 -5.48 5.51 16.71
N ALA A 36 -6.70 5.99 16.41
CA ALA A 36 -7.83 5.13 16.09
C ALA A 36 -7.67 4.40 14.74
N GLU A 37 -7.15 5.07 13.71
CA GLU A 37 -6.83 4.46 12.41
C GLU A 37 -5.69 3.43 12.55
N ASP A 38 -4.67 3.76 13.35
CA ASP A 38 -3.52 2.89 13.63
C ASP A 38 -3.95 1.61 14.36
N GLU A 39 -4.91 1.70 15.28
CA GLU A 39 -5.52 0.51 15.90
C GLU A 39 -6.34 -0.32 14.93
N ALA A 40 -7.16 0.33 14.10
CA ALA A 40 -7.99 -0.36 13.12
C ALA A 40 -7.13 -1.14 12.10
N VAL A 41 -6.04 -0.55 11.60
CA VAL A 41 -5.16 -1.22 10.64
C VAL A 41 -4.40 -2.40 11.27
N MET A 42 -3.97 -2.28 12.53
CA MET A 42 -3.30 -3.39 13.23
C MET A 42 -4.21 -4.61 13.43
N ASN A 43 -5.54 -4.42 13.48
CA ASN A 43 -6.49 -5.54 13.56
C ASN A 43 -6.68 -6.29 12.23
N LEU A 44 -6.26 -5.69 11.11
CA LEU A 44 -6.36 -6.30 9.78
C LEU A 44 -5.07 -7.00 9.35
N ILE A 45 -3.93 -6.52 9.84
CA ILE A 45 -2.60 -7.04 9.51
C ILE A 45 -2.28 -8.25 10.37
N ARG A 46 -1.98 -9.38 9.73
CA ARG A 46 -1.54 -10.59 10.45
C ARG A 46 -0.04 -10.51 10.75
N SER A 47 0.41 -11.35 11.68
CA SER A 47 1.84 -11.41 12.05
C SER A 47 2.73 -11.91 10.90
N ASP A 48 2.17 -12.71 9.99
CA ASP A 48 2.84 -13.33 8.86
C ASP A 48 2.66 -12.55 7.53
N ASP A 49 2.03 -11.38 7.55
CA ASP A 49 1.97 -10.48 6.40
C ASP A 49 3.33 -9.80 6.15
N TRP A 50 3.72 -9.65 4.90
CA TRP A 50 4.76 -8.69 4.51
C TRP A 50 4.13 -7.33 4.27
N VAL A 51 4.52 -6.33 5.06
CA VAL A 51 3.83 -5.05 5.12
C VAL A 51 4.67 -3.94 4.50
N VAL A 52 4.14 -3.31 3.46
CA VAL A 52 4.71 -2.14 2.79
C VAL A 52 3.90 -0.91 3.18
N MET A 53 4.55 0.02 3.86
CA MET A 53 3.97 1.31 4.20
C MET A 53 4.26 2.33 3.09
N LEU A 54 3.23 3.03 2.62
CA LEU A 54 3.41 4.17 1.74
C LEU A 54 3.52 5.46 2.56
N ASP A 55 4.67 6.12 2.45
CA ASP A 55 5.02 7.32 3.22
C ASP A 55 5.89 8.23 2.36
N GLU A 56 5.69 9.55 2.41
CA GLU A 56 6.44 10.50 1.58
C GLU A 56 7.96 10.51 1.87
N ARG A 57 8.37 9.94 3.00
CA ARG A 57 9.77 9.78 3.44
C ARG A 57 10.30 8.37 3.21
N GLY A 58 9.52 7.50 2.59
CA GLY A 58 9.93 6.15 2.22
C GLY A 58 11.04 6.14 1.17
N GLN A 59 11.57 4.95 0.92
CA GLN A 59 12.55 4.72 -0.13
C GLN A 59 11.96 5.08 -1.50
N ASP A 60 12.77 5.75 -2.32
CA ASP A 60 12.48 5.94 -3.75
C ASP A 60 12.82 4.66 -4.48
N ILE A 61 11.86 4.10 -5.22
CA ILE A 61 12.08 2.88 -5.99
C ILE A 61 11.57 3.04 -7.41
N GLU A 62 12.26 2.39 -8.34
CA GLU A 62 11.87 2.28 -9.74
C GLU A 62 10.82 1.19 -9.95
N SER A 63 10.18 1.17 -11.12
CA SER A 63 9.12 0.19 -11.43
C SER A 63 9.63 -1.25 -11.39
N GLU A 64 10.87 -1.48 -11.81
CA GLU A 64 11.56 -2.77 -11.79
C GLU A 64 11.75 -3.27 -10.36
N GLN A 65 12.12 -2.37 -9.44
CA GLN A 65 12.29 -2.70 -8.02
C GLN A 65 10.94 -2.99 -7.35
N MET A 66 9.86 -2.30 -7.76
CA MET A 66 8.50 -2.68 -7.34
C MET A 66 8.11 -4.06 -7.86
N ALA A 67 8.47 -4.38 -9.11
CA ALA A 67 8.23 -5.70 -9.69
C ALA A 67 8.98 -6.81 -8.95
N GLU A 68 10.25 -6.59 -8.62
CA GLU A 68 11.05 -7.48 -7.78
C GLU A 68 10.37 -7.70 -6.41
N LEU A 69 9.96 -6.62 -5.73
CA LEU A 69 9.25 -6.72 -4.45
C LEU A 69 7.95 -7.55 -4.55
N VAL A 70 7.15 -7.33 -5.59
CA VAL A 70 5.92 -8.09 -5.82
C VAL A 70 6.22 -9.56 -6.15
N GLY A 71 7.27 -9.82 -6.92
CA GLY A 71 7.70 -11.18 -7.27
C GLY A 71 8.27 -11.95 -6.09
N ASP A 72 9.03 -11.27 -5.23
CA ASP A 72 9.69 -11.85 -4.05
C ASP A 72 8.76 -12.08 -2.88
N ALA A 73 7.55 -11.51 -2.89
CA ALA A 73 6.55 -11.76 -1.86
C ALA A 73 6.34 -13.26 -1.59
N GLY A 74 6.37 -14.10 -2.64
CA GLY A 74 6.29 -15.56 -2.52
C GLY A 74 7.52 -16.21 -1.88
N ASN A 75 8.69 -15.57 -1.96
CA ASN A 75 9.95 -16.05 -1.39
C ASN A 75 10.14 -15.65 0.09
N THR A 76 9.40 -14.64 0.57
CA THR A 76 9.47 -14.19 1.98
C THR A 76 8.86 -15.19 2.98
N GLY A 77 8.06 -16.16 2.50
CA GLY A 77 7.24 -17.02 3.34
C GLY A 77 6.02 -16.33 3.95
N ALA A 78 5.76 -15.06 3.58
CA ALA A 78 4.58 -14.33 3.99
C ALA A 78 3.31 -14.91 3.34
N SER A 79 2.20 -14.91 4.08
CA SER A 79 0.91 -15.35 3.53
C SER A 79 0.26 -14.30 2.64
N ARG A 80 0.63 -13.03 2.81
CA ARG A 80 0.09 -11.88 2.08
C ARG A 80 1.10 -10.74 1.98
N LEU A 81 1.06 -10.02 0.86
CA LEU A 81 1.70 -8.71 0.70
C LEU A 81 0.65 -7.61 0.93
N SER A 82 0.86 -6.78 1.95
CA SER A 82 -0.08 -5.76 2.41
C SER A 82 0.50 -4.36 2.20
N PHE A 83 -0.09 -3.58 1.29
CA PHE A 83 0.26 -2.18 1.08
C PHE A 83 -0.66 -1.29 1.92
N CYS A 84 -0.09 -0.38 2.70
CA CYS A 84 -0.83 0.51 3.60
C CYS A 84 -0.68 1.96 3.17
N ILE A 85 -1.82 2.65 2.98
CA ILE A 85 -1.89 4.07 2.67
C ILE A 85 -2.47 4.80 3.89
N GLY A 86 -1.77 5.82 4.36
CA GLY A 86 -2.21 6.62 5.50
C GLY A 86 -3.40 7.52 5.17
N GLY A 87 -4.17 7.88 6.20
CA GLY A 87 -5.16 8.94 6.11
C GLY A 87 -4.51 10.33 5.89
N PRO A 88 -5.29 11.42 5.91
CA PRO A 88 -4.79 12.79 5.70
C PRO A 88 -3.65 13.21 6.63
N TYR A 89 -3.52 12.53 7.77
CA TYR A 89 -2.53 12.82 8.81
C TYR A 89 -1.38 11.78 8.85
N GLY A 90 -1.34 10.86 7.90
CA GLY A 90 -0.34 9.81 7.78
C GLY A 90 -0.53 8.65 8.75
N HIS A 91 0.51 7.84 8.88
CA HIS A 91 0.50 6.63 9.72
C HIS A 91 0.86 6.89 11.19
N GLY A 92 0.18 6.17 12.08
CA GLY A 92 0.50 6.11 13.50
C GLY A 92 1.77 5.30 13.81
N ARG A 93 2.12 5.24 15.09
CA ARG A 93 3.38 4.64 15.54
C ARG A 93 3.41 3.13 15.36
N LYS A 94 2.28 2.43 15.58
CA LYS A 94 2.20 0.97 15.50
C LYS A 94 2.45 0.53 14.06
N MET A 95 1.80 1.18 13.10
CA MET A 95 2.01 0.90 11.67
C MET A 95 3.46 1.16 11.23
N ARG A 96 4.06 2.28 11.64
CA ARG A 96 5.48 2.58 11.34
C ARG A 96 6.45 1.53 11.90
N GLN A 97 6.15 0.96 13.07
CA GLN A 97 6.94 -0.12 13.67
C GLN A 97 6.66 -1.48 13.05
N ARG A 98 5.44 -1.72 12.58
CA ARG A 98 5.01 -2.98 11.96
C ARG A 98 5.50 -3.13 10.52
N ALA A 99 5.66 -2.03 9.79
CA ALA A 99 6.07 -2.06 8.39
C ALA A 99 7.42 -2.77 8.20
N ASN A 100 7.46 -3.70 7.25
CA ASN A 100 8.70 -4.35 6.82
C ASN A 100 9.51 -3.43 5.90
N LEU A 101 8.82 -2.60 5.12
CA LEU A 101 9.41 -1.64 4.20
C LEU A 101 8.56 -0.37 4.13
N SER A 102 9.22 0.77 3.90
CA SER A 102 8.57 2.05 3.62
C SER A 102 8.98 2.55 2.23
N ILE A 103 8.01 2.82 1.36
CA ILE A 103 8.23 3.31 0.00
C ILE A 103 7.48 4.62 -0.20
N LYS A 104 8.06 5.57 -0.94
CA LYS A 104 7.34 6.76 -1.42
C LYS A 104 6.88 6.54 -2.86
N LEU A 105 5.70 7.04 -3.22
CA LEU A 105 5.21 7.05 -4.60
C LEU A 105 5.63 8.29 -5.38
N SER A 106 6.04 9.34 -4.68
CA SER A 106 6.44 10.62 -5.25
C SER A 106 7.21 11.44 -4.22
N SER A 107 8.03 12.38 -4.71
CA SER A 107 8.57 13.46 -3.88
C SER A 107 7.50 14.54 -3.56
N LEU A 108 6.35 14.50 -4.23
CA LEU A 108 5.19 15.34 -3.92
C LEU A 108 4.25 14.65 -2.92
N VAL A 109 3.56 15.45 -2.11
CA VAL A 109 2.50 14.95 -1.24
C VAL A 109 1.26 14.65 -2.08
N LEU A 110 0.90 13.38 -2.18
CA LEU A 110 -0.31 12.94 -2.87
C LEU A 110 -1.46 12.81 -1.86
N ASN A 111 -2.69 13.15 -2.26
CA ASN A 111 -3.82 12.74 -1.45
C ASN A 111 -3.94 11.20 -1.47
N HIS A 112 -4.55 10.62 -0.44
CA HIS A 112 -4.65 9.17 -0.32
C HIS A 112 -5.37 8.49 -1.51
N GLN A 113 -6.33 9.16 -2.13
CA GLN A 113 -7.06 8.61 -3.30
C GLN A 113 -6.18 8.55 -4.56
N ILE A 114 -5.36 9.58 -4.82
CA ILE A 114 -4.41 9.58 -5.93
C ILE A 114 -3.26 8.63 -5.63
N ALA A 115 -2.79 8.56 -4.37
CA ALA A 115 -1.80 7.57 -3.95
C ALA A 115 -2.30 6.13 -4.22
N LEU A 116 -3.56 5.82 -3.90
CA LEU A 116 -4.17 4.52 -4.19
C LEU A 116 -4.22 4.24 -5.69
N LEU A 117 -4.61 5.22 -6.50
CA LEU A 117 -4.63 5.07 -7.96
C LEU A 117 -3.23 4.79 -8.52
N VAL A 118 -2.23 5.56 -8.10
CA VAL A 118 -0.83 5.38 -8.54
C VAL A 118 -0.31 4.02 -8.11
N LEU A 119 -0.56 3.61 -6.87
CA LEU A 119 -0.19 2.28 -6.39
C LEU A 119 -0.81 1.18 -7.26
N MET A 120 -2.12 1.25 -7.53
CA MET A 120 -2.83 0.21 -8.29
C MET A 120 -2.31 0.09 -9.73
N GLU A 121 -1.98 1.21 -10.38
CA GLU A 121 -1.34 1.18 -11.69
C GLU A 121 0.08 0.59 -11.60
N GLN A 122 0.87 0.97 -10.60
CA GLN A 122 2.24 0.47 -10.43
C GLN A 122 2.28 -1.02 -10.07
N LEU A 123 1.30 -1.53 -9.31
CA LEU A 123 1.14 -2.96 -9.06
C LEU A 123 0.78 -3.71 -10.34
N TYR A 124 -0.10 -3.15 -11.17
CA TYR A 124 -0.42 -3.73 -12.47
C TYR A 124 0.82 -3.76 -13.38
N ARG A 125 1.56 -2.64 -13.45
CA ARG A 125 2.83 -2.52 -14.17
C ARG A 125 3.84 -3.57 -13.69
N SER A 126 3.98 -3.74 -12.38
CA SER A 126 4.84 -4.74 -11.76
C SER A 126 4.53 -6.15 -12.27
N TRP A 127 3.25 -6.52 -12.31
CA TRP A 127 2.84 -7.81 -12.88
C TRP A 127 3.11 -7.93 -14.38
N THR A 128 2.91 -6.87 -15.16
CA THR A 128 3.23 -6.91 -16.60
C THR A 128 4.73 -7.09 -16.85
N ILE A 129 5.60 -6.47 -16.03
CA ILE A 129 7.07 -6.67 -16.06
C ILE A 129 7.39 -8.12 -15.71
N LEU A 130 6.86 -8.65 -14.60
CA LEU A 130 7.07 -10.03 -14.16
C LEU A 130 6.63 -11.08 -15.20
N LYS A 131 5.63 -10.76 -16.04
CA LYS A 131 5.14 -11.63 -17.11
C LYS A 131 5.76 -11.36 -18.48
N GLY A 132 6.69 -10.40 -18.59
CA GLY A 132 7.32 -10.02 -19.86
C GLY A 132 6.33 -9.46 -20.90
N GLN A 133 5.23 -8.84 -20.46
CA GLN A 133 4.20 -8.29 -21.33
C GLN A 133 4.55 -6.87 -21.81
N LYS A 134 4.11 -6.52 -23.02
CA LYS A 134 4.27 -5.18 -23.59
C LYS A 134 3.26 -4.21 -22.97
N TYR A 135 3.62 -3.68 -21.81
CA TYR A 135 2.93 -2.56 -21.15
C TYR A 135 3.93 -1.55 -20.58
N HIS A 136 5.11 -2.03 -20.19
CA HIS A 136 6.26 -1.19 -19.89
C HIS A 136 6.90 -0.72 -21.20
N HIS A 137 6.91 0.59 -21.41
CA HIS A 137 7.60 1.28 -22.51
C HIS A 137 8.56 2.30 -21.92
#